data_AF-A0A927GRB8-F1
#
_entry.id   AF-A0A927GRB8-F1
#
_cell.length_a   1.000
_cell.length_b   1.000
_cell.length_c   1.000
_cell.angle_alpha   90.00
_cell.angle_beta   90.00
_cell.angle_gamma   90.00
#
_symmetry.space_group_name_H-M   'P 1'
#
loop_
_entity.id
_entity.type
_entity.pdbx_description
1 polymer ?
#
loop_
_entity_poly.entity_id
_entity_poly.type
_entity_poly.pdbx_seq_one_letter_code
_entity_poly.pdbx_strand_id
1 'polypeptide(L)'
;MNLLNSLNTEQKEVVEYNDHLLVIACPGSGKTRTLVAKLIYEGTRLKKNEKIAAITYTNLAAEEIELRLEANCVDDKFYWGGTIHSFCSNWIIKPFSHLVEELKYGYTFIDEEDVEEITENIMKSLDLKYIEFNTRRDPNGNMVGLNEENVMLLIESVQKASTSF
;
A
#
# COMPACT_ATOMS: atom_id res chain seq x y z
N MET A 1 9.83 32.75 1.61
CA MET A 1 10.98 32.40 0.73
C MET A 1 10.53 31.30 -0.22
N ASN A 2 10.83 31.41 -1.52
CA ASN A 2 10.46 30.41 -2.51
C ASN A 2 11.27 29.11 -2.28
N LEU A 3 10.60 27.98 -2.01
CA LEU A 3 11.23 26.68 -1.70
C LEU A 3 12.29 26.30 -2.74
N LEU A 4 12.01 26.55 -4.02
CA LEU A 4 12.90 26.23 -5.15
C LEU A 4 14.27 26.92 -5.05
N ASN A 5 14.32 28.13 -4.50
CA ASN A 5 15.56 28.91 -4.39
C ASN A 5 16.50 28.38 -3.29
N SER A 6 15.98 27.58 -2.37
CA SER A 6 16.69 27.10 -1.18
C SER A 6 17.28 25.69 -1.33
N LEU A 7 17.14 25.08 -2.51
CA LEU A 7 17.66 23.76 -2.85
C LEU A 7 19.16 23.80 -3.18
N ASN A 8 19.87 22.72 -2.86
CA ASN A 8 21.25 22.53 -3.34
C ASN A 8 21.25 22.08 -4.82
N THR A 9 22.44 21.91 -5.40
CA THR A 9 22.59 21.58 -6.83
C THR A 9 21.94 20.23 -7.17
N GLU A 10 22.19 19.18 -6.40
CA GLU A 10 21.66 17.84 -6.68
C GLU A 10 20.13 17.80 -6.56
N GLN A 11 19.56 18.52 -5.58
CA GLN A 11 18.11 18.62 -5.42
C GLN A 11 17.48 19.41 -6.57
N LYS A 12 18.14 20.45 -7.08
CA LYS A 12 17.66 21.19 -8.26
C LYS A 12 17.67 20.32 -9.51
N GLU A 13 18.72 19.54 -9.72
CA GLU A 13 18.79 18.59 -10.83
C GLU A 13 17.61 17.60 -10.80
N VAL A 14 17.30 17.05 -9.62
CA VAL A 14 16.10 16.20 -9.43
C VAL A 14 14.80 16.96 -9.75
N VAL A 15 14.69 18.20 -9.29
CA VAL A 15 13.48 19.01 -9.48
C VAL A 15 13.26 19.37 -10.95
N GLU A 16 14.32 19.72 -11.68
CA GLU A 16 14.25 20.20 -13.07
C GLU A 16 14.28 19.05 -14.09
N TYR A 17 14.63 17.83 -13.68
CA TYR A 17 14.66 16.67 -14.58
C TYR A 17 13.29 16.38 -15.19
N ASN A 18 13.20 16.44 -16.51
CA ASN A 18 11.97 16.12 -17.25
C ASN A 18 12.06 14.66 -17.67
N ASP A 19 11.03 13.85 -17.39
CA ASP A 19 10.92 12.39 -17.62
C ASP A 19 11.16 11.52 -16.35
N HIS A 20 11.18 10.20 -16.52
CA HIS A 20 11.29 9.21 -15.46
C HIS A 20 12.63 9.28 -14.72
N LEU A 21 12.58 9.33 -13.40
CA LEU A 21 13.75 9.48 -12.54
C LEU A 21 13.66 8.53 -11.34
N LEU A 22 14.77 7.86 -11.03
CA LEU A 22 14.97 7.14 -9.78
C LEU A 22 15.93 7.94 -8.88
N VAL A 23 15.47 8.32 -7.69
CA VAL A 23 16.27 9.07 -6.72
C VAL A 23 16.65 8.15 -5.56
N ILE A 24 17.94 7.90 -5.40
CA ILE A 24 18.49 7.17 -4.25
C ILE A 24 19.00 8.19 -3.24
N ALA A 25 18.58 8.07 -1.98
CA ALA A 25 18.85 9.10 -1.00
C ALA A 25 18.97 8.58 0.44
N CYS A 26 20.08 8.93 1.09
CA CYS A 26 20.38 8.57 2.48
C CYS A 26 19.42 9.26 3.48
N PRO A 27 19.28 8.75 4.71
CA PRO A 27 18.58 9.46 5.79
C PRO A 27 19.12 10.90 5.94
N GLY A 28 18.23 11.86 6.21
CA GLY A 28 18.61 13.27 6.41
C GLY A 28 18.96 14.07 5.14
N SER A 29 19.03 13.47 3.95
CA SER A 29 19.41 14.18 2.71
C SER A 29 18.33 15.12 2.15
N GLY A 30 17.19 15.26 2.83
CA GLY A 30 16.09 16.12 2.39
C GLY A 30 15.14 15.50 1.36
N LYS A 31 15.06 14.16 1.24
CA LYS A 31 14.15 13.44 0.33
C LYS A 31 12.76 14.06 0.18
N THR A 32 12.03 14.21 1.29
CA THR A 32 10.68 14.75 1.30
C THR A 32 10.64 16.20 0.81
N ARG A 33 11.66 17.00 1.16
CA ARG A 33 11.78 18.39 0.71
C ARG A 33 11.99 18.45 -0.81
N THR A 34 12.85 17.61 -1.35
CA THR A 34 13.10 17.51 -2.80
C THR A 34 11.85 17.05 -3.53
N LEU A 35 11.14 16.04 -3.01
CA LEU A 35 9.89 15.56 -3.58
C LEU A 35 8.83 16.67 -3.63
N VAL A 36 8.60 17.38 -2.52
CA VAL A 36 7.64 18.50 -2.48
C VAL A 36 8.03 19.60 -3.45
N ALA A 37 9.31 19.92 -3.55
CA ALA A 37 9.78 20.91 -4.52
C ALA A 37 9.55 20.45 -5.97
N LYS A 38 9.75 19.16 -6.27
CA LYS A 38 9.46 18.58 -7.59
C LYS A 38 7.97 18.65 -7.90
N LEU A 39 7.11 18.30 -6.92
CA LEU A 39 5.67 18.42 -7.05
C LEU A 39 5.30 19.85 -7.41
N ILE A 40 5.70 20.83 -6.59
CA ILE A 40 5.45 22.27 -6.81
C ILE A 40 5.89 22.70 -8.21
N TYR A 41 7.12 22.33 -8.60
CA TYR A 41 7.67 22.66 -9.90
C TYR A 41 6.80 22.11 -11.05
N GLU A 42 6.43 20.83 -11.01
CA GLU A 42 5.61 20.23 -12.05
C GLU A 42 4.18 20.78 -12.08
N GLY A 43 3.58 21.11 -10.93
CA GLY A 43 2.22 21.67 -10.96
C GLY A 43 2.12 23.06 -11.55
N THR A 44 3.22 23.82 -11.63
CA THR A 44 3.23 25.08 -12.40
C THR A 44 3.04 24.88 -13.91
N ARG A 45 3.20 23.63 -14.40
CA ARG A 45 3.15 23.27 -15.81
C ARG A 45 1.89 22.47 -16.17
N LEU A 46 1.06 22.12 -15.19
CA LEU A 46 -0.18 21.38 -15.40
C LEU A 46 -1.22 22.23 -16.14
N LYS A 47 -1.98 21.57 -17.01
CA LYS A 47 -3.21 22.12 -17.57
C LYS A 47 -4.37 21.98 -16.58
N LYS A 48 -5.45 22.71 -16.81
CA LYS A 48 -6.64 22.78 -15.94
C LYS A 48 -7.26 21.43 -15.55
N ASN A 49 -7.08 20.38 -16.35
CA ASN A 49 -7.64 19.04 -16.13
C ASN A 49 -6.58 17.99 -15.78
N GLU A 50 -5.35 18.42 -15.49
CA GLU A 50 -4.26 17.54 -15.10
C GLU A 50 -4.04 17.63 -13.59
N LYS A 51 -3.67 16.50 -12.98
CA LYS A 51 -3.44 16.38 -11.54
C LYS A 51 -2.23 15.49 -11.31
N ILE A 52 -1.38 15.85 -10.36
CA ILE A 52 -0.23 15.02 -9.95
C ILE A 52 -0.64 14.16 -8.77
N ALA A 53 -0.36 12.87 -8.84
CA ALA A 53 -0.52 11.94 -7.72
C ALA A 53 0.82 11.69 -7.02
N ALA A 54 0.88 11.96 -5.72
CA ALA A 54 1.99 11.63 -4.84
C ALA A 54 1.59 10.42 -3.98
N ILE A 55 2.17 9.26 -4.28
CA ILE A 55 1.82 7.98 -3.65
C ILE A 55 2.91 7.56 -2.67
N THR A 56 2.51 7.13 -1.47
CA THR A 56 3.42 6.65 -0.42
C THR A 56 2.92 5.35 0.24
N TYR A 57 3.72 4.79 1.14
CA TYR A 57 3.35 3.59 1.90
C TYR A 57 2.55 3.90 3.17
N THR A 58 2.77 5.03 3.82
CA THR A 58 2.18 5.34 5.13
C THR A 58 1.31 6.59 5.08
N ASN A 59 0.24 6.62 5.88
CA ASN A 59 -0.61 7.80 6.01
C ASN A 59 0.18 9.01 6.52
N LEU A 60 1.09 8.81 7.48
CA LEU A 60 1.91 9.89 8.02
C LEU A 60 2.78 10.57 6.95
N ALA A 61 3.36 9.80 6.03
CA ALA A 61 4.14 10.38 4.94
C ALA A 61 3.26 11.12 3.92
N ALA A 62 2.03 10.66 3.71
CA ALA A 62 1.08 11.32 2.82
C ALA A 62 0.67 12.67 3.41
N GLU A 63 0.28 12.67 4.69
CA GLU A 63 -0.08 13.87 5.45
C GLU A 63 1.09 14.86 5.51
N GLU A 64 2.33 14.39 5.71
CA GLU A 64 3.50 15.26 5.69
C GLU A 64 3.68 15.95 4.32
N ILE A 65 3.45 15.24 3.21
CA ILE A 65 3.53 15.82 1.86
C ILE A 65 2.42 16.87 1.67
N GLU A 66 1.18 16.55 2.05
CA GLU A 66 0.03 17.46 1.94
C GLU A 66 0.25 18.74 2.74
N LEU A 67 0.62 18.63 4.02
CA LEU A 67 0.92 19.79 4.88
C LEU A 67 2.02 20.68 4.30
N ARG A 68 3.04 20.08 3.68
CA ARG A 68 4.13 20.83 3.03
C ARG A 68 3.67 21.52 1.75
N LEU A 69 2.77 20.91 0.97
CA LEU A 69 2.17 21.54 -0.21
C LEU A 69 1.28 22.72 0.20
N GLU A 70 0.42 22.53 1.20
CA GLU A 70 -0.43 23.58 1.77
C GLU A 70 0.38 24.76 2.32
N ALA A 71 1.47 24.49 3.04
CA ALA A 71 2.39 25.50 3.54
C ALA A 71 3.07 26.31 2.42
N ASN A 72 3.10 25.79 1.19
CA ASN A 72 3.57 26.49 -0.01
C ASN A 72 2.42 27.07 -0.86
N CYS A 73 1.21 27.16 -0.31
CA CYS A 73 0.01 27.72 -0.94
C CYS A 73 -0.37 27.04 -2.27
N VAL A 74 -0.15 25.73 -2.35
CA VAL A 74 -0.47 24.92 -3.52
C VAL A 74 -1.96 24.58 -3.51
N ASP A 75 -2.69 24.84 -4.60
CA ASP A 75 -4.11 24.48 -4.74
C ASP A 75 -4.26 22.95 -4.90
N ASP A 76 -5.11 22.35 -4.06
CA ASP A 76 -5.39 20.91 -3.98
C ASP A 76 -6.03 20.33 -5.25
N LYS A 77 -6.53 21.18 -6.15
CA LYS A 77 -7.02 20.76 -7.47
C LYS A 77 -5.92 20.15 -8.33
N PHE A 78 -4.68 20.60 -8.16
CA PHE A 78 -3.54 20.17 -8.97
C PHE A 78 -2.80 18.97 -8.38
N TYR A 79 -3.09 18.58 -7.13
CA TYR A 79 -2.34 17.54 -6.43
C TYR A 79 -3.22 16.62 -5.60
N TRP A 80 -2.86 15.35 -5.57
CA TRP A 80 -3.45 14.37 -4.67
C TRP A 80 -2.31 13.65 -3.93
N GLY A 81 -2.35 13.66 -2.61
CA GLY A 81 -1.46 12.87 -1.75
C GLY A 81 -2.20 11.67 -1.18
N GLY A 82 -1.52 10.54 -1.02
CA GLY A 82 -2.12 9.40 -0.34
C GLY A 82 -1.29 8.13 -0.38
N THR A 83 -1.80 7.10 0.28
CA THR A 83 -1.17 5.78 0.21
C THR A 83 -1.50 5.06 -1.09
N ILE A 84 -0.76 3.99 -1.39
CA ILE A 84 -1.08 3.07 -2.48
C ILE A 84 -2.54 2.59 -2.37
N HIS A 85 -2.99 2.19 -1.18
CA HIS A 85 -4.36 1.73 -0.94
C HIS A 85 -5.39 2.83 -1.22
N SER A 86 -5.16 4.04 -0.70
CA SER A 86 -6.06 5.19 -0.95
C SER A 86 -6.09 5.59 -2.43
N PHE A 87 -4.97 5.43 -3.15
CA PHE A 87 -4.90 5.68 -4.59
C PHE A 87 -5.77 4.67 -5.34
N CYS A 88 -5.54 3.38 -5.11
CA CYS A 88 -6.31 2.30 -5.70
C CYS A 88 -7.81 2.45 -5.40
N SER A 89 -8.18 2.73 -4.14
CA SER A 89 -9.58 2.89 -3.76
C SER A 89 -10.24 4.07 -4.49
N ASN A 90 -9.64 5.26 -4.46
CA ASN A 90 -10.28 6.48 -4.96
C ASN A 90 -10.19 6.67 -6.48
N TRP A 91 -9.09 6.22 -7.09
CA TRP A 91 -8.79 6.52 -8.49
C TRP A 91 -8.85 5.29 -9.41
N ILE A 92 -8.99 4.09 -8.84
CA ILE A 92 -9.11 2.85 -9.62
C ILE A 92 -10.45 2.16 -9.30
N ILE A 93 -10.64 1.69 -8.08
CA ILE A 93 -11.76 0.83 -7.71
C ILE A 93 -13.09 1.60 -7.74
N LYS A 94 -13.21 2.73 -7.03
CA LYS A 94 -14.44 3.54 -7.04
C LYS A 94 -14.88 3.94 -8.47
N PRO A 95 -14.01 4.51 -9.32
CA PRO A 95 -14.43 4.95 -10.65
C PRO A 95 -14.65 3.80 -11.64
N PHE A 96 -13.99 2.64 -11.50
CA PHE A 96 -14.02 1.59 -12.52
C PHE A 96 -14.60 0.23 -12.07
N SER A 97 -14.96 0.05 -10.80
CA SER A 97 -15.55 -1.20 -10.28
C SER A 97 -16.80 -1.64 -11.05
N HIS A 98 -17.63 -0.71 -11.49
CA HIS A 98 -18.82 -0.98 -12.28
C HIS A 98 -18.55 -1.64 -13.65
N LEU A 99 -17.30 -1.62 -14.13
CA LEU A 99 -16.88 -2.33 -15.34
C LEU A 99 -16.63 -3.82 -15.11
N VAL A 100 -16.58 -4.25 -13.84
CA VAL A 100 -16.43 -5.64 -13.42
C VAL A 100 -17.80 -6.16 -12.99
N GLU A 101 -18.27 -7.21 -13.64
CA GLU A 101 -19.64 -7.74 -13.47
C GLU A 101 -19.91 -8.16 -12.02
N GLU A 102 -18.91 -8.71 -11.34
CA GLU A 102 -18.97 -9.15 -9.94
C GLU A 102 -19.09 -7.97 -8.97
N LEU A 103 -18.61 -6.78 -9.36
CA LEU A 103 -18.56 -5.60 -8.49
C LEU A 103 -19.64 -4.56 -8.84
N LYS A 104 -20.46 -4.79 -9.86
CA LYS A 104 -21.44 -3.82 -10.38
C LYS A 104 -22.52 -3.41 -9.37
N TYR A 105 -22.80 -4.26 -8.39
CA TYR A 105 -23.81 -4.00 -7.35
C TYR A 105 -23.20 -3.49 -6.04
N GLY A 106 -21.90 -3.19 -6.04
CA GLY A 106 -21.17 -2.71 -4.88
C GLY A 106 -20.10 -3.69 -4.43
N TYR A 107 -19.26 -3.21 -3.54
CA TYR A 107 -18.15 -3.93 -2.95
C TYR A 107 -17.90 -3.36 -1.56
N THR A 108 -17.22 -4.14 -0.73
CA THR A 108 -16.67 -3.66 0.54
C THR A 108 -15.19 -4.00 0.60
N PHE A 109 -14.43 -3.20 1.34
CA PHE A 109 -13.11 -3.62 1.78
C PHE A 109 -13.29 -4.45 3.04
N ILE A 110 -12.55 -5.54 3.14
CA ILE A 110 -12.49 -6.39 4.31
C ILE A 110 -11.11 -6.23 4.96
N ASP A 111 -11.05 -6.32 6.27
CA ASP A 111 -9.79 -6.30 7.01
C ASP A 111 -9.31 -7.72 7.36
N GLU A 112 -8.24 -7.82 8.16
CA GLU A 112 -7.67 -9.11 8.55
C GLU A 112 -8.64 -9.92 9.45
N GLU A 113 -9.44 -9.25 10.29
CA GLU A 113 -10.41 -9.91 11.16
C GLU A 113 -11.56 -10.51 10.33
N ASP A 114 -12.06 -9.76 9.35
CA ASP A 114 -13.04 -10.25 8.38
C ASP A 114 -12.51 -11.48 7.61
N VAL A 115 -11.24 -11.44 7.19
CA VAL A 115 -10.61 -12.56 6.47
C VAL A 115 -10.52 -13.79 7.36
N GLU A 116 -10.13 -13.64 8.62
CA GLU A 116 -10.09 -14.72 9.60
C GLU A 116 -11.49 -15.33 9.81
N GLU A 117 -12.51 -14.50 10.04
CA GLU A 117 -13.89 -14.96 10.22
C GLU A 117 -14.42 -15.73 9.00
N ILE A 118 -14.25 -15.16 7.81
CA ILE A 118 -14.67 -15.80 6.54
C ILE A 118 -13.96 -17.15 6.38
N THR A 119 -12.65 -17.18 6.64
CA THR A 119 -11.84 -18.40 6.53
C THR A 119 -12.32 -19.47 7.50
N GLU A 120 -12.53 -19.12 8.77
CA GLU A 120 -13.06 -20.06 9.77
C GLU A 120 -14.42 -20.63 9.37
N ASN A 121 -15.32 -19.78 8.87
CA ASN A 121 -16.65 -20.20 8.46
C ASN A 121 -16.60 -21.16 7.26
N ILE A 122 -15.73 -20.90 6.28
CA ILE A 122 -15.49 -21.81 5.15
C ILE A 122 -14.93 -23.15 5.66
N MET A 123 -13.93 -23.12 6.54
CA MET A 123 -13.33 -24.33 7.09
C MET A 123 -14.34 -25.19 7.87
N LYS A 124 -15.16 -24.57 8.73
CA LYS A 124 -16.25 -25.25 9.45
C LYS A 124 -17.24 -25.90 8.48
N SER A 125 -17.57 -25.23 7.37
CA SER A 125 -18.50 -25.75 6.35
C SER A 125 -17.97 -26.98 5.61
N LEU A 126 -16.64 -27.07 5.47
CA LEU A 126 -15.94 -28.19 4.83
C LEU A 126 -15.48 -29.27 5.82
N ASP A 127 -15.80 -29.10 7.11
CA ASP A 127 -15.31 -29.96 8.20
C ASP A 127 -13.78 -30.11 8.15
N LEU A 128 -13.10 -28.98 7.94
CA LEU A 128 -11.64 -28.84 7.98
C LEU A 128 -11.24 -28.30 9.36
N LYS A 129 -10.13 -28.81 9.91
CA LYS A 129 -9.60 -28.36 11.20
C LYS A 129 -8.47 -27.36 11.01
N TYR A 130 -8.51 -26.27 11.77
CA TYR A 130 -7.40 -25.34 11.90
C TYR A 130 -6.31 -25.98 12.76
N ILE A 131 -5.10 -26.07 12.21
CA ILE A 131 -3.91 -26.54 12.93
C ILE A 131 -2.94 -25.39 12.93
N GLU A 132 -2.79 -24.73 14.08
CA GLU A 132 -1.82 -23.65 14.23
C GLU A 132 -0.40 -24.24 14.15
N PHE A 133 0.28 -23.98 13.04
CA PHE A 133 1.65 -24.40 12.84
C PHE A 133 2.59 -23.35 13.43
N ASN A 134 3.10 -23.62 14.63
CA ASN A 134 4.13 -22.77 15.19
C ASN A 134 5.51 -23.20 14.69
N THR A 135 6.19 -22.34 13.93
CA THR A 135 7.57 -22.60 13.48
C THR A 135 8.62 -22.27 14.55
N ARG A 136 8.18 -21.86 15.75
CA ARG A 136 9.07 -21.55 16.87
C ARG A 136 9.86 -22.79 17.25
N ARG A 137 11.16 -22.59 17.41
CA ARG A 137 12.05 -23.63 17.92
C ARG A 137 12.26 -23.43 19.41
N ASP A 138 12.37 -24.54 20.13
CA ASP A 138 12.87 -24.54 21.49
C ASP A 138 14.37 -24.13 21.49
N PRO A 139 14.96 -23.86 22.67
CA PRO A 139 16.40 -23.55 22.76
C PRO A 139 17.33 -24.66 22.25
N ASN A 140 16.82 -25.88 22.06
CA ASN A 140 17.57 -27.03 21.54
C ASN A 140 17.41 -27.18 20.01
N GLY A 141 16.64 -26.29 19.36
CA GLY A 141 16.41 -26.31 17.92
C GLY A 141 15.26 -27.21 17.46
N ASN A 142 14.52 -27.84 18.37
CA ASN A 142 13.35 -28.65 18.05
C ASN A 142 12.14 -27.75 17.78
N MET A 143 11.28 -28.10 16.82
CA MET A 143 10.05 -27.35 16.59
C MET A 143 9.06 -27.56 17.74
N VAL A 144 8.50 -26.46 18.24
CA VAL A 144 7.50 -26.46 19.31
C VAL A 144 6.11 -26.58 18.69
N GLY A 145 5.34 -27.59 19.10
CA GLY A 145 3.95 -27.79 18.63
C GLY A 145 3.80 -28.67 17.39
N LEU A 146 4.89 -29.22 16.86
CA LEU A 146 4.89 -30.20 15.78
C LEU A 146 5.06 -31.62 16.32
N ASN A 147 3.94 -32.31 16.55
CA ASN A 147 3.89 -33.74 16.82
C ASN A 147 3.36 -34.50 15.59
N GLU A 148 3.59 -35.81 15.52
CA GLU A 148 3.16 -36.66 14.39
C GLU A 148 1.64 -36.56 14.15
N GLU A 149 0.87 -36.37 15.21
CA GLU A 149 -0.58 -36.25 15.17
C GLU A 149 -1.05 -34.99 14.42
N ASN A 150 -0.45 -33.83 14.69
CA ASN A 150 -0.74 -32.58 13.99
C ASN A 150 -0.32 -32.62 12.51
N VAL A 151 0.78 -33.33 12.19
CA VAL A 151 1.23 -33.51 10.80
C VAL A 151 0.25 -34.41 10.03
N MET A 152 -0.23 -35.50 10.64
CA MET A 152 -1.21 -36.40 10.03
C MET A 152 -2.54 -35.68 9.78
N LEU A 153 -3.04 -34.91 10.74
CA LEU A 153 -4.25 -34.10 10.59
C LEU A 153 -4.12 -33.06 9.46
N LEU A 154 -2.93 -32.49 9.25
CA LEU A 154 -2.67 -31.56 8.14
C LEU A 154 -2.75 -32.28 6.79
N ILE A 155 -2.13 -33.46 6.67
CA ILE A 155 -2.15 -34.26 5.44
C ILE A 155 -3.59 -34.66 5.09
N GLU A 156 -4.37 -35.12 6.07
CA GLU A 156 -5.78 -35.47 5.88
C GLU A 156 -6.62 -34.26 5.46
N SER A 157 -6.39 -33.09 6.08
CA SER A 157 -7.13 -31.86 5.76
C SER A 157 -6.82 -31.36 4.34
N VAL A 158 -5.55 -31.43 3.91
CA VAL A 158 -5.14 -31.07 2.53
C VAL A 158 -5.76 -32.04 1.51
N GLN A 159 -5.77 -33.35 1.79
CA GLN A 159 -6.39 -34.34 0.92
C GLN A 159 -7.90 -34.12 0.78
N LYS A 160 -8.59 -33.81 1.89
CA LYS A 160 -10.03 -33.52 1.89
C LYS A 160 -10.38 -32.23 1.14
N ALA A 161 -9.57 -31.18 1.29
CA ALA A 161 -9.73 -29.95 0.51
C ALA A 161 -9.53 -30.20 -1.00
N SER A 162 -8.57 -31.07 -1.38
CA SER A 162 -8.26 -31.36 -2.79
C SER A 162 -9.39 -32.09 -3.54
N THR A 163 -10.26 -32.79 -2.82
CA THR A 163 -11.36 -33.59 -3.40
C THR A 163 -12.73 -32.90 -3.32
N SER A 164 -12.80 -31.74 -2.66
CA SER A 164 -14.05 -30.98 -2.45
C SER A 164 -14.25 -29.85 -3.47
N PHE A 165 -13.34 -29.69 -4.44
CA PHE A 165 -13.39 -28.75 -5.56
C PHE A 165 -13.42 -29.47 -6.91
#